data_AF-A0AAU4UMZ6-F1
#
_entry.id   AF-A0AAU4UMZ6-F1
#
_cell.length_a   1.000
_cell.length_b   1.000
_cell.length_c   1.000
_cell.angle_alpha   90.00
_cell.angle_beta   90.00
_cell.angle_gamma   90.00
#
_symmetry.space_group_name_H-M   'P 1'
#
loop_
_entity.id
_entity.type
_entity.pdbx_description
1 polymer ?
#
loop_
_entity_poly.entity_id
_entity_poly.type
_entity_poly.pdbx_seq_one_letter_code
_entity_poly.pdbx_strand_id
1 'polypeptide(L)'
;MSELVPGGNTPLPGGTLMLRVPGPFDVSALVTDDGGKVGGDADFVFYNQPSAPGARLHGDTLTVDPAALRPGATRVTVVVSAADPGTALGGLPAPTVHVTGPGGRPLARFTPPRPQRETVLLLAELYRRGTGWKLRALGQGYADGLAGLARDFGVDVADDASSASGSSGSSARPEAAGARLRAPARLSDAASRLSGAASRLSEAAARRSRPTGAPTPAGSARPATVPAAGASPGSMYSAAGTPGPPASAEGFVTLVNSARATAGSPPVSLDARLCAAARAHAADMASTGRLGTESRDGTSVHQRVTATGYTYLTVGEHLVSGPRTPEEFVDYCLRTEQARRTLHEPAFTQVGLAYVTGSRTGDTYWTALWARPLMPGDLARTAVEVTDLTNRERARAGLPPLATDALLTRAAQAHSTDMVVRAFYSHTGPDGSQPWDRAAAAGSTRRTIGENIACGQRSAAEVVEGWMNSPGHRANILKREFTHIGIGFAGGGKAGTYWTQLFGA
;
A
#
# COMPACT_ATOMS: atom_id res chain seq x y z
N MET A 1 -10.00 17.92 -29.47
CA MET A 1 -10.17 17.65 -28.04
C MET A 1 -11.46 18.32 -27.61
N SER A 2 -12.40 17.58 -27.01
CA SER A 2 -13.70 18.12 -26.61
C SER A 2 -13.64 18.59 -25.15
N GLU A 3 -14.01 19.84 -24.88
CA GLU A 3 -14.23 20.30 -23.50
C GLU A 3 -15.62 19.81 -23.07
N LEU A 4 -15.67 18.99 -22.02
CA LEU A 4 -16.94 18.50 -21.49
C LEU A 4 -17.41 19.39 -20.34
N VAL A 5 -18.73 19.49 -20.20
CA VAL A 5 -19.41 20.06 -19.02
C VAL A 5 -19.96 18.93 -18.16
N PRO A 6 -20.32 19.16 -16.88
CA PRO A 6 -20.96 18.13 -16.06
C PRO A 6 -22.17 17.50 -16.77
N GLY A 7 -22.23 16.15 -16.79
CA GLY A 7 -23.23 15.37 -17.53
C GLY A 7 -22.97 15.22 -19.04
N GLY A 8 -22.05 16.02 -19.60
CA GLY A 8 -21.60 15.93 -20.98
C GLY A 8 -20.96 14.57 -21.28
N ASN A 9 -21.16 14.06 -22.50
CA ASN A 9 -20.61 12.76 -22.90
C ASN A 9 -20.15 12.74 -24.36
N THR A 10 -19.18 11.89 -24.66
CA THR A 10 -18.60 11.73 -26.01
C THR A 10 -18.33 10.25 -26.31
N PRO A 11 -18.52 9.78 -27.55
CA PRO A 11 -18.10 8.43 -27.93
C PRO A 11 -16.58 8.24 -27.82
N LEU A 12 -16.16 7.04 -27.40
CA LEU A 12 -14.75 6.66 -27.32
C LEU A 12 -14.35 5.79 -28.52
N PRO A 13 -13.14 5.96 -29.07
CA PRO A 13 -12.60 5.03 -30.04
C PRO A 13 -12.33 3.67 -29.39
N GLY A 14 -12.20 2.62 -30.22
CA GLY A 14 -11.65 1.35 -29.75
C GLY A 14 -10.16 1.47 -29.42
N GLY A 15 -9.66 0.56 -28.58
CA GLY A 15 -8.27 0.51 -28.14
C GLY A 15 -8.04 1.20 -26.79
N THR A 16 -6.77 1.24 -26.38
CA THR A 16 -6.36 1.74 -25.06
C THR A 16 -6.53 3.26 -24.94
N LEU A 17 -7.11 3.67 -23.82
CA LEU A 17 -7.36 5.04 -23.42
C LEU A 17 -6.46 5.40 -22.24
N MET A 18 -6.03 6.66 -22.14
CA MET A 18 -5.35 7.17 -20.94
C MET A 18 -6.14 8.34 -20.37
N LEU A 19 -6.38 8.28 -19.07
CA LEU A 19 -7.07 9.29 -18.29
C LEU A 19 -6.09 9.84 -17.26
N ARG A 20 -5.62 11.07 -17.47
CA ARG A 20 -4.63 11.72 -16.62
C ARG A 20 -5.28 12.81 -15.78
N VAL A 21 -5.03 12.80 -14.48
CA VAL A 21 -5.52 13.80 -13.53
C VAL A 21 -4.36 14.45 -12.77
N PRO A 22 -3.71 15.47 -13.34
CA PRO A 22 -2.56 16.10 -12.69
C PRO A 22 -2.98 16.89 -11.44
N GLY A 23 -2.10 16.90 -10.45
CA GLY A 23 -2.26 17.69 -9.23
C GLY A 23 -2.03 16.87 -7.95
N PRO A 24 -2.36 17.43 -6.79
CA PRO A 24 -2.23 16.76 -5.49
C PRO A 24 -3.42 15.80 -5.22
N PHE A 25 -3.72 14.93 -6.20
CA PHE A 25 -4.85 14.01 -6.13
C PHE A 25 -4.38 12.57 -6.18
N ASP A 26 -5.03 11.73 -5.38
CA ASP A 26 -5.01 10.29 -5.57
C ASP A 26 -6.11 9.90 -6.55
N VAL A 27 -5.73 9.13 -7.57
CA VAL A 27 -6.64 8.60 -8.58
C VAL A 27 -6.95 7.15 -8.24
N SER A 28 -8.23 6.78 -8.28
CA SER A 28 -8.67 5.40 -8.22
C SER A 28 -9.74 5.13 -9.27
N ALA A 29 -10.01 3.87 -9.55
CA ALA A 29 -11.03 3.46 -10.51
C ALA A 29 -11.80 2.23 -10.06
N LEU A 30 -13.11 2.24 -10.31
CA LEU A 30 -14.02 1.13 -10.02
C LEU A 30 -14.52 0.54 -11.33
N VAL A 31 -14.28 -0.74 -11.57
CA VAL A 31 -14.80 -1.45 -12.74
C VAL A 31 -16.11 -2.16 -12.39
N THR A 32 -17.25 -1.68 -12.88
CA THR A 32 -18.58 -2.19 -12.49
C THR A 32 -19.39 -2.77 -13.64
N ASP A 33 -20.38 -3.58 -13.27
CA ASP A 33 -21.36 -4.17 -14.17
C ASP A 33 -22.58 -3.24 -14.41
N ASP A 34 -23.61 -3.75 -15.10
CA ASP A 34 -24.83 -2.99 -15.39
C ASP A 34 -25.65 -2.64 -14.14
N GLY A 35 -25.49 -3.39 -13.05
CA GLY A 35 -26.04 -3.07 -11.74
C GLY A 35 -25.27 -1.97 -11.01
N GLY A 36 -24.15 -1.51 -11.56
CA GLY A 36 -23.25 -0.56 -10.90
C GLY A 36 -22.43 -1.19 -9.78
N LYS A 37 -22.25 -2.52 -9.79
CA LYS A 37 -21.57 -3.28 -8.74
C LYS A 37 -20.21 -3.78 -9.22
N VAL A 38 -19.24 -3.83 -8.30
CA VAL A 38 -17.94 -4.50 -8.54
C VAL A 38 -18.11 -6.01 -8.43
N GLY A 39 -17.31 -6.78 -9.18
CA GLY A 39 -17.30 -8.25 -9.09
C GLY A 39 -16.45 -8.80 -7.93
N GLY A 40 -15.66 -7.94 -7.28
CA GLY A 40 -14.80 -8.25 -6.13
C GLY A 40 -13.64 -7.26 -6.03
N ASP A 41 -12.73 -7.49 -5.07
CA ASP A 41 -11.61 -6.56 -4.79
C ASP A 41 -10.70 -6.33 -6.01
N ALA A 42 -10.56 -7.33 -6.89
CA ALA A 42 -9.77 -7.25 -8.13
C ALA A 42 -10.27 -6.20 -9.14
N ASP A 43 -11.50 -5.69 -8.97
CA ASP A 43 -12.10 -4.66 -9.82
C ASP A 43 -11.90 -3.23 -9.33
N PHE A 44 -11.22 -3.08 -8.18
CA PHE A 44 -10.83 -1.79 -7.65
C PHE A 44 -9.38 -1.48 -7.98
N VAL A 45 -9.13 -0.35 -8.64
CA VAL A 45 -7.79 0.12 -9.00
C VAL A 45 -7.46 1.33 -8.15
N PHE A 46 -6.39 1.27 -7.38
CA PHE A 46 -5.92 2.37 -6.53
C PHE A 46 -4.42 2.23 -6.29
N TYR A 47 -3.79 3.16 -5.56
CA TYR A 47 -2.33 3.18 -5.40
C TYR A 47 -1.73 1.85 -4.94
N ASN A 48 -2.44 1.10 -4.09
CA ASN A 48 -1.98 -0.18 -3.54
C ASN A 48 -2.39 -1.41 -4.37
N GLN A 49 -3.33 -1.24 -5.29
CA GLN A 49 -3.73 -2.23 -6.29
C GLN A 49 -3.79 -1.52 -7.65
N PRO A 50 -2.64 -1.22 -8.26
CA PRO A 50 -2.59 -0.36 -9.43
C PRO A 50 -3.05 -1.06 -10.71
N SER A 51 -3.65 -2.25 -10.64
CA SER A 51 -4.12 -2.97 -11.81
C SER A 51 -5.35 -3.83 -11.53
N ALA A 52 -6.28 -3.81 -12.48
CA ALA A 52 -7.37 -4.75 -12.67
C ALA A 52 -7.33 -5.27 -14.12
N PRO A 53 -8.03 -6.35 -14.49
CA PRO A 53 -8.17 -6.75 -15.89
C PRO A 53 -8.63 -5.57 -16.75
N GLY A 54 -7.84 -5.17 -17.74
CA GLY A 54 -8.13 -4.05 -18.64
C GLY A 54 -7.99 -2.64 -18.05
N ALA A 55 -7.52 -2.47 -16.81
CA ALA A 55 -7.26 -1.16 -16.22
C ALA A 55 -5.95 -1.14 -15.42
N ARG A 56 -5.17 -0.08 -15.55
CA ARG A 56 -3.88 0.08 -14.85
C ARG A 56 -3.64 1.53 -14.48
N LEU A 57 -3.33 1.77 -13.22
CA LEU A 57 -2.94 3.08 -12.71
C LEU A 57 -1.42 3.19 -12.62
N HIS A 58 -0.87 4.32 -13.03
CA HIS A 58 0.52 4.68 -12.83
C HIS A 58 0.63 6.18 -12.56
N GLY A 59 1.04 6.55 -11.35
CA GLY A 59 1.02 7.92 -10.88
C GLY A 59 -0.37 8.55 -11.02
N ASP A 60 -0.43 9.67 -11.75
CA ASP A 60 -1.65 10.43 -12.01
C ASP A 60 -2.47 9.93 -13.23
N THR A 61 -2.06 8.81 -13.84
CA THR A 61 -2.56 8.34 -15.13
C THR A 61 -3.17 6.94 -15.04
N LEU A 62 -4.47 6.85 -15.31
CA LEU A 62 -5.20 5.59 -15.46
C LEU A 62 -5.27 5.20 -16.93
N THR A 63 -4.72 4.05 -17.27
CA THR A 63 -4.81 3.41 -18.59
C THR A 63 -5.95 2.39 -18.59
N VAL A 64 -6.86 2.47 -19.55
CA VAL A 64 -7.99 1.56 -19.68
C VAL A 64 -8.04 0.98 -21.09
N ASP A 65 -8.04 -0.35 -21.20
CA ASP A 65 -8.38 -1.07 -22.42
C ASP A 65 -9.74 -1.75 -22.23
N PRO A 66 -10.82 -1.16 -22.79
CA PRO A 66 -12.17 -1.69 -22.64
C PRO A 66 -12.36 -3.12 -23.16
N ALA A 67 -11.53 -3.59 -24.09
CA ALA A 67 -11.61 -4.95 -24.62
C ALA A 67 -10.97 -6.00 -23.70
N ALA A 68 -10.07 -5.57 -22.81
CA ALA A 68 -9.39 -6.43 -21.84
C ALA A 68 -10.04 -6.42 -20.45
N LEU A 69 -11.14 -5.68 -20.27
CA LEU A 69 -11.93 -5.71 -19.04
C LEU A 69 -12.53 -7.10 -18.80
N ARG A 70 -12.80 -7.44 -17.53
CA ARG A 70 -13.42 -8.72 -17.19
C ARG A 70 -14.77 -8.91 -17.92
N PRO A 71 -15.20 -10.15 -18.18
CA PRO A 71 -16.54 -10.43 -18.68
C PRO A 71 -17.62 -9.81 -17.75
N GLY A 72 -18.60 -9.14 -18.35
CA GLY A 72 -19.69 -8.48 -17.62
C GLY A 72 -19.41 -7.05 -17.14
N ALA A 73 -18.18 -6.56 -17.26
CA ALA A 73 -17.89 -5.15 -17.00
C ALA A 73 -18.55 -4.24 -18.05
N THR A 74 -19.26 -3.22 -17.59
CA THR A 74 -19.92 -2.23 -18.47
C THR A 74 -19.62 -0.80 -18.09
N ARG A 75 -18.93 -0.55 -16.97
CA ARG A 75 -18.50 0.77 -16.54
C ARG A 75 -17.11 0.75 -15.91
N VAL A 76 -16.38 1.86 -16.07
CA VAL A 76 -15.15 2.19 -15.34
C VAL A 76 -15.31 3.60 -14.81
N THR A 77 -15.44 3.76 -13.49
CA THR A 77 -15.65 5.05 -12.84
C THR A 77 -14.32 5.56 -12.29
N VAL A 78 -13.90 6.76 -12.69
CA VAL A 78 -12.69 7.42 -12.17
C VAL A 78 -13.06 8.25 -10.96
N VAL A 79 -12.37 7.97 -9.87
CA VAL A 79 -12.57 8.56 -8.55
C VAL A 79 -11.30 9.33 -8.19
N VAL A 80 -11.47 10.51 -7.60
CA VAL A 80 -10.35 11.31 -7.11
C VAL A 80 -10.55 11.72 -5.66
N SER A 81 -9.48 11.64 -4.89
CA SER A 81 -9.39 12.14 -3.51
C SER A 81 -8.15 13.02 -3.37
N ALA A 82 -8.01 13.74 -2.27
CA ALA A 82 -6.74 14.39 -1.95
C ALA A 82 -5.65 13.35 -1.73
N ALA A 83 -4.44 13.60 -2.23
CA ALA A 83 -3.28 12.73 -2.00
C ALA A 83 -2.85 12.73 -0.52
N ASP A 84 -3.09 13.83 0.19
CA ASP A 84 -2.84 13.94 1.62
C ASP A 84 -4.12 13.58 2.41
N PRO A 85 -4.11 12.52 3.23
CA PRO A 85 -5.27 12.10 4.02
C PRO A 85 -5.80 13.23 4.92
N GLY A 86 -7.12 13.40 4.96
CA GLY A 86 -7.79 14.44 5.75
C GLY A 86 -7.83 15.84 5.10
N THR A 87 -7.20 16.02 3.94
CA THR A 87 -7.32 17.27 3.17
C THR A 87 -8.65 17.30 2.41
N ALA A 88 -9.45 18.35 2.64
CA ALA A 88 -10.68 18.56 1.88
C ALA A 88 -10.35 18.97 0.44
N LEU A 89 -11.09 18.42 -0.55
CA LEU A 89 -10.84 18.74 -1.96
C LEU A 89 -11.07 20.22 -2.27
N GLY A 90 -11.91 20.91 -1.49
CA GLY A 90 -12.15 22.35 -1.66
C GLY A 90 -10.95 23.25 -1.37
N GLY A 91 -9.93 22.74 -0.67
CA GLY A 91 -8.65 23.42 -0.45
C GLY A 91 -7.64 23.23 -1.59
N LEU A 92 -7.95 22.39 -2.58
CA LEU A 92 -7.05 22.01 -3.67
C LEU A 92 -7.46 22.68 -5.00
N PRO A 93 -6.57 22.66 -6.02
CA PRO A 93 -6.96 23.00 -7.39
C PRO A 93 -8.15 22.16 -7.87
N ALA A 94 -8.88 22.62 -8.90
CA ALA A 94 -9.96 21.80 -9.44
C ALA A 94 -9.38 20.58 -10.20
N PRO A 95 -9.77 19.34 -9.84
CA PRO A 95 -9.20 18.14 -10.46
C PRO A 95 -9.62 18.08 -11.93
N THR A 96 -8.66 18.12 -12.84
CA THR A 96 -8.95 18.15 -14.28
C THR A 96 -8.56 16.82 -14.89
N VAL A 97 -9.51 16.11 -15.52
CA VAL A 97 -9.19 14.90 -16.28
C VAL A 97 -8.89 15.24 -17.73
N HIS A 98 -7.77 14.71 -18.22
CA HIS A 98 -7.36 14.73 -19.62
C HIS A 98 -7.47 13.31 -20.18
N VAL A 99 -8.29 13.14 -21.22
CA VAL A 99 -8.50 11.83 -21.85
C VAL A 99 -7.85 11.82 -23.23
N THR A 100 -6.90 10.90 -23.41
CA THR A 100 -6.25 10.63 -24.70
C THR A 100 -6.60 9.23 -25.17
N GLY A 101 -6.76 9.08 -26.48
CA GLY A 101 -7.01 7.81 -27.16
C GLY A 101 -5.72 7.19 -27.70
N PRO A 102 -5.84 6.08 -28.46
CA PRO A 102 -4.72 5.42 -29.09
C PRO A 102 -3.85 6.39 -29.91
N GLY A 103 -2.53 6.21 -29.83
CA GLY A 103 -1.57 7.10 -30.49
C GLY A 103 -1.46 8.50 -29.88
N GLY A 104 -1.96 8.71 -28.65
CA GLY A 104 -1.86 9.98 -27.92
C GLY A 104 -2.85 11.05 -28.37
N ARG A 105 -3.84 10.70 -29.19
CA ARG A 105 -4.83 11.66 -29.71
C ARG A 105 -5.67 12.24 -28.56
N PRO A 106 -5.72 13.56 -28.35
CA PRO A 106 -6.52 14.16 -27.28
C PRO A 106 -8.02 14.09 -27.61
N LEU A 107 -8.78 13.37 -26.79
CA LEU A 107 -10.21 13.11 -26.99
C LEU A 107 -11.07 14.11 -26.24
N ALA A 108 -10.84 14.25 -24.92
CA ALA A 108 -11.66 15.09 -24.07
C ALA A 108 -10.88 15.68 -22.89
N ARG A 109 -11.37 16.80 -22.36
CA ARG A 109 -10.96 17.42 -21.11
C ARG A 109 -12.20 17.72 -20.29
N PHE A 110 -12.12 17.55 -18.98
CA PHE A 110 -13.16 17.98 -18.06
C PHE A 110 -12.56 18.53 -16.77
N THR A 111 -13.01 19.72 -16.37
CA THR A 111 -12.76 20.31 -15.06
C THR A 111 -14.12 20.51 -14.38
N PRO A 112 -14.41 19.84 -13.26
CA PRO A 112 -15.65 20.01 -12.53
C PRO A 112 -15.66 21.36 -11.79
N PRO A 113 -16.85 21.86 -11.39
CA PRO A 113 -16.95 22.92 -10.40
C PRO A 113 -16.14 22.58 -9.15
N ARG A 114 -15.57 23.58 -8.47
CA ARG A 114 -14.75 23.30 -7.29
C ARG A 114 -15.59 22.60 -6.21
N PRO A 115 -15.14 21.43 -5.72
CA PRO A 115 -15.74 20.83 -4.54
C PRO A 115 -15.59 21.78 -3.35
N GLN A 116 -16.51 21.72 -2.40
CA GLN A 116 -16.50 22.61 -1.22
C GLN A 116 -16.15 21.81 0.03
N ARG A 117 -16.94 20.77 0.33
CA ARG A 117 -16.84 19.99 1.58
C ARG A 117 -16.52 18.52 1.33
N GLU A 118 -16.51 18.10 0.08
CA GLU A 118 -16.36 16.72 -0.33
C GLU A 118 -14.89 16.28 -0.25
N THR A 119 -14.68 15.07 0.23
CA THR A 119 -13.34 14.46 0.37
C THR A 119 -13.02 13.52 -0.79
N VAL A 120 -14.05 13.09 -1.52
CA VAL A 120 -13.97 12.23 -2.71
C VAL A 120 -14.87 12.77 -3.81
N LEU A 121 -14.44 12.64 -5.06
CA LEU A 121 -15.15 13.13 -6.23
C LEU A 121 -15.16 12.06 -7.34
N LEU A 122 -16.34 11.75 -7.85
CA LEU A 122 -16.50 11.02 -9.10
C LEU A 122 -16.24 11.99 -10.26
N LEU A 123 -15.11 11.81 -10.93
CA LEU A 123 -14.63 12.77 -11.91
C LEU A 123 -15.21 12.48 -13.30
N ALA A 124 -15.12 11.23 -13.75
CA ALA A 124 -15.64 10.79 -15.03
C ALA A 124 -15.94 9.29 -15.02
N GLU A 125 -16.77 8.83 -15.93
CA GLU A 125 -17.01 7.40 -16.16
C GLU A 125 -16.86 7.04 -17.63
N LEU A 126 -16.28 5.88 -17.90
CA LEU A 126 -16.41 5.18 -19.16
C LEU A 126 -17.57 4.22 -19.00
N TYR A 127 -18.52 4.21 -19.93
CA TYR A 127 -19.67 3.32 -19.89
C TYR A 127 -19.99 2.74 -21.25
N ARG A 128 -20.47 1.50 -21.26
CA ARG A 128 -20.91 0.81 -22.46
C ARG A 128 -22.29 1.32 -22.87
N ARG A 129 -22.46 1.64 -24.15
CA ARG A 129 -23.76 1.98 -24.75
C ARG A 129 -23.88 1.28 -26.10
N GLY A 130 -24.75 0.27 -26.15
CA GLY A 130 -24.82 -0.64 -27.31
C GLY A 130 -23.51 -1.41 -27.46
N THR A 131 -22.95 -1.42 -28.68
CA THR A 131 -21.68 -2.12 -28.97
C THR A 131 -20.43 -1.30 -28.66
N GLY A 132 -20.56 -0.01 -28.34
CA GLY A 132 -19.44 0.91 -28.12
C GLY A 132 -19.31 1.42 -26.68
N TRP A 133 -18.20 2.11 -26.42
CA TRP A 133 -17.93 2.79 -25.15
C TRP A 133 -18.07 4.31 -25.31
N LYS A 134 -18.49 4.96 -24.24
CA LYS A 134 -18.61 6.42 -24.15
C LYS A 134 -17.97 6.92 -22.87
N LEU A 135 -17.46 8.14 -22.91
CA LEU A 135 -17.02 8.88 -21.73
C LEU A 135 -18.16 9.80 -21.29
N ARG A 136 -18.43 9.90 -19.98
CA ARG A 136 -19.29 10.92 -19.38
C ARG A 136 -18.50 11.68 -18.31
N ALA A 137 -18.60 13.00 -18.34
CA ALA A 137 -18.13 13.87 -17.27
C ALA A 137 -19.16 13.87 -16.13
N LEU A 138 -18.72 13.60 -14.90
CA LEU A 138 -19.59 13.53 -13.73
C LEU A 138 -19.44 14.80 -12.89
N GLY A 139 -18.35 14.91 -12.13
CA GLY A 139 -18.12 16.01 -11.20
C GLY A 139 -19.00 15.94 -9.96
N GLN A 140 -19.35 14.73 -9.51
CA GLN A 140 -20.22 14.50 -8.35
C GLN A 140 -19.36 14.22 -7.12
N GLY A 141 -19.49 15.06 -6.09
CA GLY A 141 -18.76 14.92 -4.84
C GLY A 141 -19.50 14.05 -3.82
N TYR A 142 -18.75 13.39 -2.96
CA TYR A 142 -19.23 12.57 -1.85
C TYR A 142 -18.78 13.19 -0.53
N ALA A 143 -19.75 13.66 0.26
CA ALA A 143 -19.51 14.25 1.58
C ALA A 143 -19.06 13.19 2.59
N ASP A 144 -19.61 11.97 2.50
CA ASP A 144 -19.27 10.81 3.35
C ASP A 144 -17.97 10.08 2.92
N GLY A 145 -17.21 10.69 2.01
CA GLY A 145 -15.93 10.20 1.52
C GLY A 145 -15.99 8.85 0.82
N LEU A 146 -14.86 8.13 0.82
CA LEU A 146 -14.70 6.87 0.09
C LEU A 146 -15.65 5.78 0.62
N ALA A 147 -16.00 5.83 1.90
CA ALA A 147 -16.93 4.91 2.54
C ALA A 147 -18.37 5.08 2.03
N GLY A 148 -18.85 6.33 1.88
CA GLY A 148 -20.15 6.60 1.25
C GLY A 148 -20.19 6.17 -0.22
N LEU A 149 -19.10 6.42 -0.95
CA LEU A 149 -18.95 5.96 -2.32
C LEU A 149 -19.02 4.43 -2.43
N ALA A 150 -18.31 3.72 -1.55
CA ALA A 150 -18.30 2.26 -1.54
C ALA A 150 -19.73 1.68 -1.37
N ARG A 151 -20.57 2.23 -0.49
CA ARG A 151 -21.98 1.81 -0.32
C ARG A 151 -22.79 1.89 -1.62
N ASP A 152 -22.68 3.00 -2.34
CA ASP A 152 -23.45 3.25 -3.57
C ASP A 152 -23.09 2.26 -4.69
N PHE A 153 -21.81 1.91 -4.82
CA PHE A 153 -21.32 0.90 -5.76
C PHE A 153 -21.49 -0.55 -5.22
N GLY A 154 -22.27 -0.71 -4.15
CA GLY A 154 -22.71 -1.97 -3.53
C GLY A 154 -21.64 -2.76 -2.84
N VAL A 155 -20.80 -2.00 -2.17
CA VAL A 155 -19.80 -2.50 -1.28
C VAL A 155 -20.37 -2.27 0.14
N ASP A 156 -20.66 -3.33 0.89
CA ASP A 156 -21.38 -3.24 2.19
C ASP A 156 -20.53 -2.50 3.25
N VAL A 157 -20.93 -1.28 3.63
CA VAL A 157 -20.29 -0.52 4.70
C VAL A 157 -21.32 -0.29 5.81
N ALA A 158 -21.07 -0.86 7.00
CA ALA A 158 -21.92 -0.61 8.17
C ALA A 158 -21.72 0.83 8.67
N ASP A 159 -22.82 1.55 8.88
CA ASP A 159 -22.84 2.89 9.50
C ASP A 159 -22.65 2.79 11.02
N ASP A 160 -21.60 3.43 11.54
CA ASP A 160 -21.53 3.81 12.96
C ASP A 160 -22.39 5.06 13.15
N ALA A 161 -23.68 4.88 13.40
CA ALA A 161 -24.57 5.94 13.85
C ALA A 161 -24.64 5.97 15.39
N SER A 162 -24.38 7.16 15.93
CA SER A 162 -24.40 7.54 17.33
C SER A 162 -25.59 7.01 18.13
N SER A 163 -25.34 6.56 19.36
CA SER A 163 -26.36 6.54 20.41
C SER A 163 -25.86 7.22 21.68
N ALA A 164 -26.28 8.47 21.87
CA ALA A 164 -26.45 9.08 23.18
C ALA A 164 -27.70 9.99 23.16
N SER A 165 -28.55 9.78 24.17
CA SER A 165 -29.91 10.33 24.42
C SER A 165 -31.01 9.73 23.51
N GLY A 166 -32.17 9.26 23.98
CA GLY A 166 -32.78 9.27 25.30
C GLY A 166 -34.31 9.36 25.17
N SER A 167 -35.00 8.25 25.44
CA SER A 167 -36.44 8.06 25.76
C SER A 167 -37.55 8.51 24.78
N SER A 168 -38.33 7.53 24.28
CA SER A 168 -39.68 7.15 24.77
C SER A 168 -40.64 6.71 23.65
N GLY A 169 -41.39 5.61 23.87
CA GLY A 169 -42.76 5.45 23.34
C GLY A 169 -43.07 4.41 22.25
N SER A 170 -43.27 3.15 22.66
CA SER A 170 -44.45 2.29 22.38
C SER A 170 -44.88 1.81 20.96
N SER A 171 -44.95 0.47 20.83
CA SER A 171 -45.92 -0.37 20.07
C SER A 171 -45.85 -0.34 18.52
N ALA A 172 -46.13 -1.38 17.73
CA ALA A 172 -46.58 -2.76 17.88
C ALA A 172 -46.25 -3.54 16.58
N ARG A 173 -46.23 -4.89 16.66
CA ARG A 173 -46.18 -5.86 15.54
C ARG A 173 -47.60 -6.07 14.93
N PRO A 174 -47.77 -6.61 13.70
CA PRO A 174 -47.75 -8.08 13.43
C PRO A 174 -47.00 -8.46 12.11
N GLU A 175 -46.35 -9.64 11.94
CA GLU A 175 -46.85 -10.93 11.38
C GLU A 175 -47.55 -10.83 9.99
N ALA A 176 -47.33 -11.66 8.94
CA ALA A 176 -46.73 -12.99 8.74
C ALA A 176 -46.53 -13.34 7.23
N ALA A 177 -45.90 -14.51 6.97
CA ALA A 177 -45.92 -15.40 5.77
C ALA A 177 -45.16 -14.93 4.49
N GLY A 178 -44.39 -15.73 3.74
CA GLY A 178 -44.09 -17.17 3.72
C GLY A 178 -44.02 -17.65 2.26
N ALA A 179 -42.87 -18.13 1.76
CA ALA A 179 -42.79 -19.09 0.63
C ALA A 179 -41.35 -19.58 0.40
N ARG A 180 -41.16 -20.90 0.54
CA ARG A 180 -39.99 -21.66 0.10
C ARG A 180 -40.15 -22.00 -1.38
N LEU A 181 -39.08 -21.91 -2.18
CA LEU A 181 -38.95 -22.68 -3.42
C LEU A 181 -37.52 -23.22 -3.59
N ARG A 182 -37.48 -24.40 -4.20
CA ARG A 182 -36.44 -25.43 -4.17
C ARG A 182 -35.66 -25.41 -5.51
N ALA A 183 -34.37 -25.73 -5.46
CA ALA A 183 -33.47 -25.84 -6.61
C ALA A 183 -33.81 -27.01 -7.56
N PRO A 184 -33.21 -27.01 -8.77
CA PRO A 184 -32.68 -28.25 -9.33
C PRO A 184 -31.19 -28.15 -9.73
N ALA A 185 -30.54 -29.32 -9.65
CA ALA A 185 -29.16 -29.60 -9.99
C ALA A 185 -29.00 -30.13 -11.43
N ARG A 186 -27.81 -29.93 -12.02
CA ARG A 186 -26.97 -30.91 -12.79
C ARG A 186 -26.22 -30.22 -13.93
N LEU A 187 -24.91 -30.05 -13.78
CA LEU A 187 -23.92 -30.11 -14.88
C LEU A 187 -22.58 -30.60 -14.28
N SER A 188 -22.44 -31.91 -14.08
CA SER A 188 -21.16 -32.57 -13.84
C SER A 188 -20.98 -33.66 -14.90
N ASP A 189 -20.30 -33.35 -16.00
CA ASP A 189 -19.69 -34.38 -16.87
C ASP A 189 -18.69 -33.86 -17.92
N ALA A 190 -18.36 -32.57 -17.94
CA ALA A 190 -17.36 -32.02 -18.87
C ALA A 190 -15.92 -31.97 -18.31
N ALA A 191 -15.71 -32.16 -17.00
CA ALA A 191 -14.41 -31.95 -16.35
C ALA A 191 -13.47 -33.18 -16.39
N SER A 192 -13.99 -34.39 -16.66
CA SER A 192 -13.19 -35.63 -16.55
C SER A 192 -12.37 -35.98 -17.80
N ARG A 193 -12.48 -35.22 -18.90
CA ARG A 193 -11.77 -35.51 -20.16
C ARG A 193 -10.57 -34.60 -20.46
N LEU A 194 -10.32 -33.57 -19.65
CA LEU A 194 -9.16 -32.66 -19.80
C LEU A 194 -7.99 -32.98 -18.84
N SER A 195 -8.19 -33.85 -17.84
CA SER A 195 -7.16 -34.22 -16.86
C SER A 195 -6.12 -35.23 -17.40
N GLY A 196 -6.46 -36.04 -18.41
CA GLY A 196 -5.57 -37.10 -18.92
C GLY A 196 -4.43 -36.64 -19.84
N ALA A 197 -4.51 -35.44 -20.41
CA ALA A 197 -3.51 -34.94 -21.37
C ALA A 197 -2.33 -34.22 -20.69
N ALA A 198 -2.53 -33.65 -19.50
CA ALA A 198 -1.51 -32.89 -18.77
C ALA A 198 -0.47 -33.78 -18.06
N SER A 199 -0.85 -34.98 -17.61
CA SER A 199 0.05 -35.87 -16.87
C SER A 199 1.20 -36.45 -17.72
N ARG A 200 1.03 -36.56 -19.05
CA ARG A 200 2.05 -37.15 -19.94
C ARG A 200 3.16 -36.19 -20.37
N LEU A 201 2.97 -34.88 -20.18
CA LEU A 201 3.98 -33.86 -20.49
C LEU A 201 4.94 -33.60 -19.31
N SER A 202 4.55 -33.95 -18.08
CA SER A 202 5.35 -33.74 -16.87
C SER A 202 6.46 -34.78 -16.65
N GLU A 203 6.31 -36.01 -17.12
CA GLU A 203 7.33 -37.07 -16.94
C GLU A 203 8.55 -36.90 -17.88
N ALA A 204 8.41 -36.18 -18.98
CA ALA A 204 9.50 -35.93 -19.93
C ALA A 204 10.50 -34.86 -19.44
N ALA A 205 10.07 -33.93 -18.58
CA ALA A 205 10.88 -32.81 -18.09
C ALA A 205 11.78 -33.17 -16.89
N ALA A 206 11.41 -34.17 -16.08
CA ALA A 206 12.11 -34.53 -14.85
C ALA A 206 13.42 -35.35 -15.05
N ARG A 207 13.74 -35.76 -16.29
CA ARG A 207 14.97 -36.52 -16.60
C ARG A 207 16.18 -35.66 -16.97
N ARG A 208 16.04 -34.34 -17.08
CA ARG A 208 17.14 -33.43 -17.42
C ARG A 208 17.34 -32.40 -16.32
N SER A 209 18.08 -32.75 -15.27
CA SER A 209 18.93 -31.84 -14.45
C SER A 209 19.30 -32.50 -13.11
N ARG A 210 20.52 -33.04 -13.02
CA ARG A 210 21.18 -33.43 -11.76
C ARG A 210 22.46 -32.58 -11.63
N PRO A 211 22.76 -31.96 -10.47
CA PRO A 211 24.00 -31.22 -10.28
C PRO A 211 25.05 -31.98 -9.44
N THR A 212 26.32 -31.77 -9.77
CA THR A 212 27.56 -32.03 -8.99
C THR A 212 28.26 -30.68 -8.80
N GLY A 213 28.96 -30.27 -7.75
CA GLY A 213 29.45 -30.76 -6.46
C GLY A 213 30.35 -29.62 -5.90
N ALA A 214 30.44 -29.46 -4.57
CA ALA A 214 31.19 -28.39 -3.88
C ALA A 214 32.66 -28.77 -3.60
N PRO A 215 33.53 -27.82 -3.16
CA PRO A 215 34.25 -28.05 -1.90
C PRO A 215 34.50 -26.80 -0.98
N THR A 216 34.88 -27.12 0.27
CA THR A 216 35.05 -26.34 1.52
C THR A 216 36.49 -25.76 1.75
N PRO A 217 36.75 -24.97 2.83
CA PRO A 217 37.89 -24.04 2.98
C PRO A 217 38.97 -24.40 4.04
N ALA A 218 40.09 -23.65 4.05
CA ALA A 218 41.08 -23.45 5.14
C ALA A 218 41.90 -22.16 4.83
N GLY A 219 42.49 -21.35 5.71
CA GLY A 219 42.78 -21.36 7.15
C GLY A 219 43.42 -20.01 7.61
N SER A 220 43.75 -19.95 8.90
CA SER A 220 44.17 -18.84 9.79
C SER A 220 45.42 -17.99 9.45
N ALA A 221 45.47 -16.70 9.88
CA ALA A 221 46.52 -16.10 10.75
C ALA A 221 46.35 -14.57 10.99
N ARG A 222 46.79 -14.08 12.16
CA ARG A 222 46.85 -12.68 12.68
C ARG A 222 48.20 -12.56 13.47
N PRO A 223 48.64 -11.43 14.09
CA PRO A 223 48.82 -10.00 13.72
C PRO A 223 50.31 -9.52 13.81
N ALA A 224 50.59 -8.25 13.50
CA ALA A 224 51.75 -7.51 14.04
C ALA A 224 51.43 -6.03 14.33
N THR A 225 52.18 -5.42 15.25
CA THR A 225 51.88 -4.23 16.09
C THR A 225 52.87 -3.06 15.92
N VAL A 226 52.36 -1.80 15.99
CA VAL A 226 52.88 -0.59 16.75
C VAL A 226 54.18 0.10 16.22
N PRO A 227 54.49 1.43 16.42
CA PRO A 227 54.05 2.43 17.44
C PRO A 227 53.67 3.87 17.00
N ALA A 228 53.26 4.65 18.03
CA ALA A 228 52.96 6.08 18.09
C ALA A 228 54.08 6.94 18.73
N ALA A 229 54.10 8.26 18.46
CA ALA A 229 54.59 9.43 19.26
C ALA A 229 54.69 10.66 18.32
N GLY A 230 54.49 11.94 18.66
CA GLY A 230 54.40 12.68 19.92
C GLY A 230 53.98 14.16 19.65
N ALA A 231 53.99 14.98 20.69
CA ALA A 231 53.21 16.22 20.87
C ALA A 231 53.83 17.58 20.44
N SER A 232 52.94 18.60 20.37
CA SER A 232 52.91 20.10 20.39
C SER A 232 54.17 20.93 20.82
N PRO A 233 54.26 22.31 20.75
CA PRO A 233 53.17 23.33 20.75
C PRO A 233 53.35 24.70 19.98
N GLY A 234 52.26 25.47 19.91
CA GLY A 234 52.23 26.95 20.09
C GLY A 234 52.21 27.87 18.86
N SER A 235 51.11 28.62 18.65
CA SER A 235 51.07 30.09 18.72
C SER A 235 49.70 30.67 18.31
N MET A 236 49.32 31.73 19.01
CA MET A 236 48.07 32.47 18.96
C MET A 236 47.95 33.34 17.70
N TYR A 237 46.80 33.31 17.03
CA TYR A 237 46.16 34.51 16.45
C TYR A 237 44.65 34.26 16.38
N SER A 238 43.90 35.22 16.92
CA SER A 238 42.43 35.25 16.97
C SER A 238 41.92 36.04 15.77
N ALA A 239 40.97 35.51 14.99
CA ALA A 239 40.03 36.27 14.17
C ALA A 239 38.91 35.36 13.59
N ALA A 240 37.66 35.81 13.79
CA ALA A 240 36.42 35.46 13.07
C ALA A 240 35.95 33.99 13.08
N GLY A 241 34.74 33.78 13.63
CA GLY A 241 34.11 32.48 13.83
C GLY A 241 34.02 31.61 12.57
N THR A 242 34.71 30.48 12.62
CA THR A 242 34.62 29.37 11.68
C THR A 242 33.28 28.64 11.87
N PRO A 243 32.57 28.24 10.80
CA PRO A 243 31.49 27.27 10.93
C PRO A 243 32.05 25.99 11.57
N GLY A 244 31.26 25.38 12.47
CA GLY A 244 31.62 24.11 13.10
C GLY A 244 31.97 23.01 12.07
N PRO A 245 32.62 21.92 12.50
CA PRO A 245 33.10 20.87 11.60
C PRO A 245 31.96 20.33 10.72
N PRO A 246 32.25 19.87 9.48
CA PRO A 246 31.24 19.29 8.63
C PRO A 246 30.54 18.16 9.39
N ALA A 247 29.22 18.19 9.40
CA ALA A 247 28.41 17.18 10.03
C ALA A 247 28.77 15.79 9.49
N SER A 248 29.57 15.04 10.25
CA SER A 248 29.65 13.60 10.05
C SER A 248 28.24 13.02 10.22
N ALA A 249 27.94 11.92 9.53
CA ALA A 249 26.67 11.22 9.75
C ALA A 249 26.43 10.93 11.25
N GLU A 250 27.51 10.68 12.00
CA GLU A 250 27.52 10.50 13.45
C GLU A 250 27.11 11.77 14.24
N GLY A 251 27.58 12.95 13.83
CA GLY A 251 27.13 14.22 14.41
C GLY A 251 25.64 14.45 14.17
N PHE A 252 25.15 14.12 12.99
CA PHE A 252 23.74 14.26 12.64
C PHE A 252 22.84 13.31 13.47
N VAL A 253 23.19 12.03 13.60
CA VAL A 253 22.38 11.11 14.42
C VAL A 253 22.39 11.51 15.91
N THR A 254 23.46 12.14 16.38
CA THR A 254 23.53 12.68 17.76
C THR A 254 22.50 13.78 17.98
N LEU A 255 22.34 14.70 17.02
CA LEU A 255 21.31 15.75 17.08
C LEU A 255 19.89 15.16 17.08
N VAL A 256 19.64 14.20 16.19
CA VAL A 256 18.37 13.47 16.14
C VAL A 256 18.06 12.78 17.47
N ASN A 257 19.04 12.11 18.07
CA ASN A 257 18.87 11.41 19.34
C ASN A 257 18.67 12.37 20.52
N SER A 258 19.26 13.57 20.48
CA SER A 258 18.99 14.64 21.46
C SER A 258 17.53 15.11 21.41
N ALA A 259 17.00 15.33 20.20
CA ALA A 259 15.59 15.68 20.01
C ALA A 259 14.65 14.56 20.49
N ARG A 260 14.96 13.30 20.14
CA ARG A 260 14.19 12.12 20.60
C ARG A 260 14.22 11.97 22.12
N ALA A 261 15.37 12.15 22.76
CA ALA A 261 15.50 12.07 24.21
C ALA A 261 14.66 13.13 24.93
N THR A 262 14.59 14.35 24.40
CA THR A 262 13.74 15.43 24.93
C THR A 262 12.25 15.06 24.91
N ALA A 263 11.82 14.26 23.92
CA ALA A 263 10.46 13.76 23.80
C ALA A 263 10.21 12.43 24.55
N GLY A 264 11.22 11.87 25.23
CA GLY A 264 11.13 10.56 25.88
C GLY A 264 11.19 9.36 24.93
N SER A 265 11.56 9.57 23.67
CA SER A 265 11.66 8.53 22.66
C SER A 265 13.03 7.82 22.71
N PRO A 266 13.09 6.50 22.48
CA PRO A 266 14.35 5.75 22.48
C PRO A 266 15.28 6.21 21.33
N PRO A 267 16.61 6.12 21.48
CA PRO A 267 17.54 6.54 20.44
C PRO A 267 17.50 5.61 19.22
N VAL A 268 17.90 6.14 18.06
CA VAL A 268 18.10 5.40 16.81
C VAL A 268 19.58 5.24 16.49
N SER A 269 19.93 4.16 15.78
CA SER A 269 21.29 3.92 15.25
C SER A 269 21.35 4.11 13.74
N LEU A 270 22.47 4.59 13.21
CA LEU A 270 22.66 4.68 11.76
C LEU A 270 22.73 3.28 11.13
N ASP A 271 22.06 3.10 9.98
CA ASP A 271 22.22 1.91 9.14
C ASP A 271 22.76 2.31 7.75
N ALA A 272 23.85 1.67 7.33
CA ALA A 272 24.54 2.01 6.08
C ALA A 272 23.67 1.78 4.83
N ARG A 273 22.78 0.78 4.85
CA ARG A 273 21.88 0.47 3.73
C ARG A 273 20.80 1.55 3.60
N LEU A 274 20.21 1.97 4.73
CA LEU A 274 19.30 3.11 4.76
C LEU A 274 19.99 4.40 4.32
N CYS A 275 21.22 4.67 4.76
CA CYS A 275 22.01 5.82 4.30
C CYS A 275 22.27 5.78 2.79
N ALA A 276 22.53 4.60 2.22
CA ALA A 276 22.71 4.43 0.78
C ALA A 276 21.42 4.74 0.01
N ALA A 277 20.27 4.21 0.46
CA ALA A 277 18.96 4.50 -0.11
C ALA A 277 18.61 6.00 -0.02
N ALA A 278 18.84 6.62 1.14
CA ALA A 278 18.60 8.03 1.36
C ALA A 278 19.46 8.91 0.44
N ARG A 279 20.75 8.56 0.28
CA ARG A 279 21.69 9.29 -0.59
C ARG A 279 21.31 9.20 -2.05
N ALA A 280 20.93 8.01 -2.53
CA ALA A 280 20.48 7.83 -3.90
C ALA A 280 19.25 8.71 -4.21
N HIS A 281 18.29 8.76 -3.30
CA HIS A 281 17.08 9.56 -3.47
C HIS A 281 17.35 11.07 -3.37
N ALA A 282 18.19 11.50 -2.42
CA ALA A 282 18.60 12.90 -2.32
C ALA A 282 19.34 13.36 -3.59
N ALA A 283 20.16 12.50 -4.20
CA ALA A 283 20.82 12.79 -5.47
C ALA A 283 19.83 12.90 -6.65
N ASP A 284 18.82 12.03 -6.70
CA ASP A 284 17.75 12.10 -7.71
C ASP A 284 16.95 13.41 -7.60
N MET A 285 16.53 13.79 -6.39
CA MET A 285 15.85 15.07 -6.11
C MET A 285 16.74 16.26 -6.47
N ALA A 286 18.02 16.24 -6.12
CA ALA A 286 18.97 17.30 -6.45
C ALA A 286 19.22 17.42 -7.96
N SER A 287 19.22 16.32 -8.70
CA SER A 287 19.41 16.31 -10.16
C SER A 287 18.20 16.90 -10.90
N THR A 288 16.99 16.63 -10.39
CA THR A 288 15.72 17.09 -10.97
C THR A 288 15.32 18.48 -10.49
N GLY A 289 15.81 18.90 -9.32
CA GLY A 289 15.41 20.14 -8.66
C GLY A 289 14.00 20.06 -8.06
N ARG A 290 13.55 18.86 -7.65
CA ARG A 290 12.18 18.62 -7.21
C ARG A 290 12.13 17.67 -6.01
N LEU A 291 11.31 18.01 -5.01
CA LEU A 291 10.91 17.09 -3.94
C LEU A 291 9.84 16.12 -4.44
N GLY A 292 9.95 14.85 -4.06
CA GLY A 292 8.94 13.84 -4.35
C GLY A 292 9.19 12.55 -3.58
N THR A 293 8.13 11.89 -3.14
CA THR A 293 8.16 10.61 -2.40
C THR A 293 8.64 9.44 -3.26
N GLU A 294 8.49 9.57 -4.58
CA GLU A 294 9.01 8.64 -5.57
C GLU A 294 10.25 9.22 -6.25
N SER A 295 11.19 8.35 -6.61
CA SER A 295 12.26 8.71 -7.52
C SER A 295 11.69 9.02 -8.91
N ARG A 296 12.47 9.69 -9.77
CA ARG A 296 12.10 10.05 -11.14
C ARG A 296 11.57 8.89 -11.99
N ASP A 297 12.04 7.67 -11.73
CA ASP A 297 11.63 6.44 -12.42
C ASP A 297 10.37 5.78 -11.82
N GLY A 298 9.70 6.44 -10.87
CA GLY A 298 8.55 5.92 -10.14
C GLY A 298 8.93 4.96 -9.01
N THR A 299 10.22 4.87 -8.65
CA THR A 299 10.65 3.99 -7.55
C THR A 299 10.19 4.54 -6.21
N SER A 300 9.34 3.78 -5.52
CA SER A 300 8.81 4.14 -4.20
C SER A 300 9.86 3.98 -3.10
N VAL A 301 9.63 4.59 -1.92
CA VAL A 301 10.50 4.42 -0.73
C VAL A 301 10.73 2.95 -0.38
N HIS A 302 9.70 2.12 -0.51
CA HIS A 302 9.76 0.69 -0.26
C HIS A 302 10.76 0.00 -1.18
N GLN A 303 10.69 0.30 -2.48
CA GLN A 303 11.60 -0.24 -3.48
C GLN A 303 13.03 0.24 -3.26
N ARG A 304 13.22 1.53 -2.93
CA ARG A 304 14.53 2.10 -2.58
C ARG A 304 15.18 1.36 -1.41
N VAL A 305 14.43 1.18 -0.32
CA VAL A 305 14.95 0.51 0.90
C VAL A 305 15.24 -0.96 0.64
N THR A 306 14.30 -1.70 0.03
CA THR A 306 14.49 -3.14 -0.25
C THR A 306 15.60 -3.42 -1.26
N ALA A 307 15.84 -2.53 -2.23
CA ALA A 307 16.94 -2.65 -3.19
C ALA A 307 18.32 -2.64 -2.54
N THR A 308 18.45 -2.10 -1.32
CA THR A 308 19.69 -2.13 -0.53
C THR A 308 19.85 -3.41 0.31
N GLY A 309 18.91 -4.35 0.20
CA GLY A 309 18.87 -5.55 1.04
C GLY A 309 18.39 -5.29 2.47
N TYR A 310 17.69 -4.17 2.71
CA TYR A 310 17.09 -3.85 4.00
C TYR A 310 15.65 -4.36 4.05
N THR A 311 15.40 -5.35 4.91
CA THR A 311 14.05 -5.81 5.28
C THR A 311 13.61 -5.11 6.56
N TYR A 312 12.43 -4.51 6.52
CA TYR A 312 11.88 -3.71 7.61
C TYR A 312 10.52 -4.25 8.06
N LEU A 313 10.21 -3.99 9.33
CA LEU A 313 8.87 -4.13 9.86
C LEU A 313 8.07 -2.84 9.67
N THR A 314 8.73 -1.69 9.84
CA THR A 314 8.13 -0.40 9.55
C THR A 314 9.18 0.54 8.97
N VAL A 315 8.72 1.45 8.10
CA VAL A 315 9.54 2.48 7.49
C VAL A 315 8.77 3.80 7.46
N GLY A 316 9.45 4.90 7.75
CA GLY A 316 8.98 6.26 7.59
C GLY A 316 10.01 7.09 6.82
N GLU A 317 9.59 8.24 6.29
CA GLU A 317 10.44 9.10 5.49
C GLU A 317 10.18 10.58 5.78
N HIS A 318 11.25 11.37 5.83
CA HIS A 318 11.18 12.83 5.70
C HIS A 318 11.95 13.29 4.47
N LEU A 319 11.30 14.13 3.68
CA LEU A 319 11.86 14.76 2.48
C LEU A 319 11.76 16.27 2.63
N VAL A 320 12.90 16.95 2.53
CA VAL A 320 12.97 18.40 2.76
C VAL A 320 13.98 19.02 1.81
N SER A 321 13.64 20.19 1.26
CA SER A 321 14.60 21.06 0.58
C SER A 321 14.75 22.36 1.36
N GLY A 322 15.96 22.90 1.45
CA GLY A 322 16.21 24.23 2.00
C GLY A 322 17.09 24.30 3.25
N PRO A 323 16.93 23.41 4.27
CA PRO A 323 17.86 23.39 5.39
C PRO A 323 19.30 23.29 4.91
N ARG A 324 20.18 24.13 5.42
CA ARG A 324 21.59 24.16 5.06
C ARG A 324 22.45 23.35 6.02
N THR A 325 21.93 23.10 7.22
CA THR A 325 22.61 22.32 8.25
C THR A 325 21.70 21.23 8.83
N PRO A 326 22.28 20.19 9.47
CA PRO A 326 21.51 19.18 10.18
C PRO A 326 20.63 19.74 11.30
N GLU A 327 21.07 20.78 11.99
CA GLU A 327 20.30 21.44 13.05
C GLU A 327 19.01 22.05 12.47
N GLU A 328 19.12 22.78 11.35
CA GLU A 328 17.96 23.33 10.64
C GLU A 328 17.01 22.24 10.13
N PHE A 329 17.54 21.06 9.76
CA PHE A 329 16.73 19.91 9.38
C PHE A 329 15.96 19.33 10.57
N VAL A 330 16.61 19.17 11.74
CA VAL A 330 15.94 18.69 12.96
C VAL A 330 14.85 19.69 13.37
N ASP A 331 15.15 20.98 13.35
CA ASP A 331 14.17 22.04 13.61
C ASP A 331 13.01 21.99 12.61
N TYR A 332 13.28 21.68 11.33
CA TYR A 332 12.23 21.43 10.35
C TYR A 332 11.32 20.28 10.77
N CYS A 333 11.89 19.13 11.15
CA CYS A 333 11.11 17.96 11.54
C CYS A 333 10.23 18.23 12.76
N LEU A 334 10.64 19.12 13.66
CA LEU A 334 9.89 19.46 14.86
C LEU A 334 8.76 20.48 14.63
N ARG A 335 8.73 21.17 13.47
CA ARG A 335 7.75 22.23 13.18
C ARG A 335 6.32 21.73 12.95
N THR A 336 6.15 20.61 12.25
CA THR A 336 4.81 20.09 11.92
C THR A 336 4.47 18.89 12.78
N GLU A 337 3.19 18.74 13.12
CA GLU A 337 2.71 17.62 13.94
C GLU A 337 3.11 16.27 13.34
N GLN A 338 2.93 16.13 12.03
CA GLN A 338 3.21 14.88 11.32
C GLN A 338 4.70 14.55 11.32
N ALA A 339 5.56 15.50 10.96
CA ALA A 339 7.00 15.25 10.92
C ALA A 339 7.56 14.99 12.33
N ARG A 340 7.01 15.69 13.33
CA ARG A 340 7.37 15.52 14.74
C ARG A 340 6.98 14.13 15.24
N ARG A 341 5.80 13.62 14.87
CA ARG A 341 5.37 12.25 15.18
C ARG A 341 6.32 11.22 14.62
N THR A 342 6.69 11.33 13.34
CA THR A 342 7.64 10.39 12.71
C THR A 342 9.02 10.45 13.37
N LEU A 343 9.55 11.65 13.66
CA LEU A 343 10.85 11.79 14.34
C LEU A 343 10.83 11.20 15.74
N HIS A 344 9.71 11.28 16.46
CA HIS A 344 9.57 10.76 17.83
C HIS A 344 9.02 9.34 17.91
N GLU A 345 8.64 8.72 16.80
CA GLU A 345 8.02 7.39 16.79
C GLU A 345 8.93 6.36 17.50
N PRO A 346 8.49 5.80 18.65
CA PRO A 346 9.29 4.84 19.42
C PRO A 346 9.54 3.52 18.67
N ALA A 347 8.71 3.18 17.69
CA ALA A 347 8.89 1.97 16.89
C ALA A 347 10.18 2.01 16.05
N PHE A 348 10.69 3.18 15.65
CA PHE A 348 11.92 3.27 14.87
C PHE A 348 13.16 3.08 15.74
N THR A 349 14.04 2.19 15.30
CA THR A 349 15.30 1.86 15.99
C THR A 349 16.54 2.17 15.13
N GLN A 350 16.35 2.37 13.83
CA GLN A 350 17.40 2.68 12.88
C GLN A 350 17.03 3.87 12.00
N VAL A 351 18.06 4.58 11.51
CA VAL A 351 17.91 5.73 10.63
C VAL A 351 18.95 5.73 9.51
N GLY A 352 18.56 6.18 8.33
CA GLY A 352 19.44 6.53 7.23
C GLY A 352 19.30 8.01 6.91
N LEU A 353 20.40 8.75 6.95
CA LEU A 353 20.41 10.19 6.78
C LEU A 353 21.33 10.55 5.62
N ALA A 354 20.83 11.33 4.67
CA ALA A 354 21.64 11.87 3.60
C ALA A 354 21.09 13.21 3.11
N TYR A 355 22.00 14.02 2.57
CA TYR A 355 21.65 15.23 1.84
C TYR A 355 22.55 15.40 0.63
N VAL A 356 22.04 16.08 -0.39
CA VAL A 356 22.78 16.44 -1.60
C VAL A 356 22.41 17.86 -2.00
N THR A 357 23.43 18.71 -2.22
CA THR A 357 23.23 20.07 -2.72
C THR A 357 23.22 20.05 -4.25
N GLY A 358 22.13 20.54 -4.84
CA GLY A 358 21.97 20.61 -6.29
C GLY A 358 22.92 21.62 -6.89
N SER A 359 23.76 21.20 -7.83
CA SER A 359 24.75 22.07 -8.49
C SER A 359 24.12 23.20 -9.31
N ARG A 360 22.86 23.04 -9.77
CA ARG A 360 22.14 24.04 -10.58
C ARG A 360 21.32 25.02 -9.76
N THR A 361 20.66 24.56 -8.69
CA THR A 361 19.74 25.39 -7.91
C THR A 361 20.39 25.94 -6.64
N GLY A 362 21.47 25.31 -6.16
CA GLY A 362 22.09 25.62 -4.87
C GLY A 362 21.30 25.11 -3.66
N ASP A 363 20.13 24.50 -3.88
CA ASP A 363 19.31 23.96 -2.80
C ASP A 363 19.87 22.63 -2.30
N THR A 364 19.80 22.42 -0.98
CA THR A 364 20.12 21.15 -0.36
C THR A 364 18.86 20.32 -0.18
N TYR A 365 18.89 19.11 -0.75
CA TYR A 365 17.82 18.11 -0.68
C TYR A 365 18.18 17.05 0.36
N TRP A 366 17.28 16.86 1.33
CA TRP A 366 17.45 15.94 2.45
C TRP A 366 16.50 14.76 2.31
N THR A 367 17.03 13.58 2.60
CA THR A 367 16.26 12.36 2.78
C THR A 367 16.63 11.75 4.13
N ALA A 368 15.64 11.58 5.00
CA ALA A 368 15.78 10.80 6.22
C ALA A 368 14.83 9.60 6.19
N LEU A 369 15.39 8.40 6.28
CA LEU A 369 14.65 7.15 6.33
C LEU A 369 14.69 6.62 7.76
N TRP A 370 13.52 6.43 8.36
CA TRP A 370 13.36 5.89 9.70
C TRP A 370 12.86 4.47 9.57
N ALA A 371 13.47 3.51 10.26
CA ALA A 371 13.03 2.14 10.14
C ALA A 371 13.18 1.34 11.43
N ARG A 372 12.34 0.30 11.52
CA ARG A 372 12.61 -0.86 12.39
C ARG A 372 12.96 -2.03 11.48
N PRO A 373 14.15 -2.63 11.62
CA PRO A 373 14.49 -3.78 10.81
C PRO A 373 13.58 -4.95 11.18
N LEU A 374 13.29 -5.82 10.21
CA LEU A 374 12.54 -7.04 10.46
C LEU A 374 13.48 -8.11 11.03
N MET A 375 13.36 -8.39 12.33
CA MET A 375 14.10 -9.47 13.00
C MET A 375 13.26 -10.75 13.10
N PRO A 376 13.89 -11.95 13.22
CA PRO A 376 13.16 -13.21 13.33
C PRO A 376 12.09 -13.27 14.44
N GLY A 377 12.28 -12.54 15.54
CA GLY A 377 11.29 -12.46 16.63
C GLY A 377 10.14 -11.47 16.40
N ASP A 378 10.25 -10.60 15.40
CA ASP A 378 9.27 -9.53 15.18
C ASP A 378 8.01 -10.02 14.45
N LEU A 379 8.10 -11.11 13.69
CA LEU A 379 6.95 -11.73 13.03
C LEU A 379 5.86 -12.12 14.03
N ALA A 380 6.28 -12.80 15.11
CA ALA A 380 5.36 -13.25 16.16
C ALA A 380 4.70 -12.05 16.87
N ARG A 381 5.47 -11.02 17.21
CA ARG A 381 4.93 -9.81 17.85
C ARG A 381 3.94 -9.08 16.94
N THR A 382 4.28 -8.96 15.67
CA THR A 382 3.44 -8.32 14.65
C THR A 382 2.13 -9.09 14.45
N ALA A 383 2.19 -10.42 14.40
CA ALA A 383 1.01 -11.27 14.30
C ALA A 383 0.06 -11.09 15.50
N VAL A 384 0.61 -10.95 16.72
CA VAL A 384 -0.18 -10.64 17.92
C VAL A 384 -0.84 -9.28 17.80
N GLU A 385 -0.09 -8.24 17.42
CA GLU A 385 -0.62 -6.88 17.30
C GLU A 385 -1.76 -6.77 16.28
N VAL A 386 -1.60 -7.40 15.11
CA VAL A 386 -2.66 -7.48 14.08
C VAL A 386 -3.88 -8.24 14.59
N THR A 387 -3.67 -9.34 15.33
CA THR A 387 -4.77 -10.12 15.92
C THR A 387 -5.53 -9.31 16.95
N ASP A 388 -4.83 -8.57 17.82
CA ASP A 388 -5.43 -7.72 18.85
C ASP A 388 -6.22 -6.56 18.24
N LEU A 389 -5.66 -5.89 17.22
CA LEU A 389 -6.35 -4.87 16.45
C LEU A 389 -7.63 -5.43 15.80
N THR A 390 -7.53 -6.58 15.15
CA THR A 390 -8.67 -7.26 14.52
C THR A 390 -9.75 -7.62 15.54
N ASN A 391 -9.35 -8.13 16.71
CA ASN A 391 -10.28 -8.47 17.78
C ASN A 391 -10.92 -7.23 18.43
N ARG A 392 -10.26 -6.08 18.44
CA ARG A 392 -10.89 -4.80 18.84
C ARG A 392 -12.01 -4.42 17.88
N GLU A 393 -11.82 -4.57 16.57
CA GLU A 393 -12.88 -4.30 15.59
C GLU A 393 -14.05 -5.28 15.73
N ARG A 394 -13.78 -6.56 15.98
CA ARG A 394 -14.83 -7.55 16.29
C ARG A 394 -15.58 -7.23 17.58
N ALA A 395 -14.88 -6.78 18.63
CA ALA A 395 -15.50 -6.39 19.88
C ALA A 395 -16.44 -5.18 19.70
N ARG A 396 -16.04 -4.17 18.90
CA ARG A 396 -16.92 -3.04 18.53
C ARG A 396 -18.19 -3.49 17.83
N ALA A 397 -18.11 -4.56 17.03
CA ALA A 397 -19.26 -5.18 16.37
C ALA A 397 -20.03 -6.20 17.23
N GLY A 398 -19.70 -6.36 18.53
CA GLY A 398 -20.38 -7.32 19.42
C GLY A 398 -20.09 -8.79 19.10
N LEU A 399 -18.96 -9.09 18.45
CA LEU A 399 -18.55 -10.44 18.06
C LEU A 399 -17.51 -11.02 19.03
N PRO A 400 -17.51 -12.36 19.24
CA PRO A 400 -16.46 -13.03 19.99
C PRO A 400 -15.07 -12.82 19.36
N PRO A 401 -14.00 -12.73 20.17
CA PRO A 401 -12.64 -12.64 19.66
C PRO A 401 -12.25 -13.93 18.92
N LEU A 402 -11.41 -13.79 17.90
CA LEU A 402 -10.78 -14.90 17.19
C LEU A 402 -9.62 -15.45 18.03
N ALA A 403 -9.52 -16.77 18.12
CA ALA A 403 -8.39 -17.46 18.73
C ALA A 403 -7.25 -17.64 17.73
N THR A 404 -6.02 -17.36 18.14
CA THR A 404 -4.85 -17.61 17.28
C THR A 404 -4.67 -19.10 17.01
N ASP A 405 -4.49 -19.46 15.73
CA ASP A 405 -4.26 -20.83 15.28
C ASP A 405 -2.88 -20.93 14.61
N ALA A 406 -2.00 -21.77 15.17
CA ALA A 406 -0.62 -21.92 14.70
C ALA A 406 -0.53 -22.52 13.28
N LEU A 407 -1.49 -23.36 12.88
CA LEU A 407 -1.51 -23.98 11.56
C LEU A 407 -1.95 -22.96 10.50
N LEU A 408 -2.97 -22.14 10.82
CA LEU A 408 -3.36 -21.02 9.96
C LEU A 408 -2.25 -19.97 9.85
N THR A 409 -1.56 -19.69 10.97
CA THR A 409 -0.42 -18.75 11.00
C THR A 409 0.70 -19.24 10.11
N ARG A 410 1.02 -20.54 10.15
CA ARG A 410 2.01 -21.15 9.28
C ARG A 410 1.63 -21.02 7.80
N ALA A 411 0.38 -21.28 7.45
CA ALA A 411 -0.11 -21.12 6.07
C ALA A 411 -0.07 -19.66 5.60
N ALA A 412 -0.52 -18.73 6.44
CA ALA A 412 -0.51 -17.29 6.14
C ALA A 412 0.93 -16.77 5.95
N GLN A 413 1.84 -17.14 6.84
CA GLN A 413 3.25 -16.74 6.77
C GLN A 413 3.95 -17.30 5.51
N ALA A 414 3.68 -18.56 5.16
CA ALA A 414 4.19 -19.16 3.93
C ALA A 414 3.72 -18.37 2.69
N HIS A 415 2.45 -17.96 2.66
CA HIS A 415 1.90 -17.18 1.54
C HIS A 415 2.51 -15.78 1.44
N SER A 416 2.65 -15.05 2.56
CA SER A 416 3.31 -13.73 2.54
C SER A 416 4.76 -13.83 2.07
N THR A 417 5.46 -14.89 2.49
CA THR A 417 6.83 -15.17 2.05
C THR A 417 6.88 -15.51 0.55
N ASP A 418 5.94 -16.30 0.04
CA ASP A 418 5.89 -16.66 -1.38
C ASP A 418 5.60 -15.43 -2.26
N MET A 419 4.71 -14.54 -1.82
CA MET A 419 4.44 -13.26 -2.51
C MET A 419 5.70 -12.40 -2.67
N VAL A 420 6.57 -12.39 -1.65
CA VAL A 420 7.88 -11.74 -1.73
C VAL A 420 8.83 -12.48 -2.68
N VAL A 421 9.02 -13.80 -2.46
CA VAL A 421 10.03 -14.61 -3.16
C VAL A 421 9.75 -14.73 -4.65
N ARG A 422 8.47 -14.93 -5.03
CA ARG A 422 8.05 -15.11 -6.42
C ARG A 422 7.47 -13.84 -7.04
N ALA A 423 7.54 -12.71 -6.32
CA ALA A 423 7.18 -11.37 -6.78
C ALA A 423 5.75 -11.29 -7.38
N PHE A 424 4.76 -11.83 -6.66
CA PHE A 424 3.35 -11.76 -7.04
C PHE A 424 2.48 -11.24 -5.89
N TYR A 425 1.26 -10.81 -6.21
CA TYR A 425 0.25 -10.40 -5.23
C TYR A 425 -1.11 -10.93 -5.67
N SER A 426 -1.57 -12.00 -5.01
CA SER A 426 -2.78 -12.73 -5.36
C SER A 426 -3.18 -13.68 -4.23
N HIS A 427 -4.49 -13.93 -4.08
CA HIS A 427 -5.01 -14.98 -3.21
C HIS A 427 -4.65 -16.39 -3.72
N THR A 428 -4.59 -16.55 -5.03
CA THR A 428 -4.18 -17.79 -5.70
C THR A 428 -2.67 -17.79 -5.90
N GLY A 429 -2.01 -18.86 -5.42
CA GLY A 429 -0.58 -19.06 -5.64
C GLY A 429 -0.25 -19.29 -7.12
N PRO A 430 0.98 -19.03 -7.58
CA PRO A 430 1.41 -19.30 -8.96
C PRO A 430 1.31 -20.77 -9.37
N ASP A 431 1.29 -21.68 -8.38
CA ASP A 431 1.05 -23.12 -8.54
C ASP A 431 -0.45 -23.49 -8.60
N GLY A 432 -1.35 -22.49 -8.55
CA GLY A 432 -2.80 -22.65 -8.53
C GLY A 432 -3.40 -22.87 -7.13
N SER A 433 -2.57 -22.92 -6.08
CA SER A 433 -3.04 -23.17 -4.72
C SER A 433 -3.98 -22.08 -4.21
N GLN A 434 -5.08 -22.50 -3.58
CA GLN A 434 -6.05 -21.62 -2.93
C GLN A 434 -5.79 -21.53 -1.41
N PRO A 435 -6.37 -20.54 -0.71
CA PRO A 435 -6.14 -20.38 0.73
C PRO A 435 -6.45 -21.63 1.57
N TRP A 436 -7.50 -22.37 1.20
CA TRP A 436 -7.86 -23.64 1.87
C TRP A 436 -6.87 -24.77 1.57
N ASP A 437 -6.29 -24.83 0.36
CA ASP A 437 -5.26 -25.81 0.03
C ASP A 437 -4.01 -25.56 0.87
N ARG A 438 -3.62 -24.28 1.03
CA ARG A 438 -2.49 -23.87 1.88
C ARG A 438 -2.75 -24.17 3.36
N ALA A 439 -3.96 -23.92 3.85
CA ALA A 439 -4.37 -24.28 5.21
C ALA A 439 -4.31 -25.80 5.46
N ALA A 440 -4.82 -26.59 4.52
CA ALA A 440 -4.81 -28.05 4.58
C ALA A 440 -3.39 -28.62 4.47
N ALA A 441 -2.54 -28.07 3.59
CA ALA A 441 -1.13 -28.44 3.49
C ALA A 441 -0.35 -28.11 4.78
N ALA A 442 -0.76 -27.05 5.48
CA ALA A 442 -0.31 -26.74 6.83
C ALA A 442 -1.01 -27.59 7.91
N GLY A 443 -1.75 -28.63 7.56
CA GLY A 443 -2.38 -29.58 8.49
C GLY A 443 -3.63 -29.06 9.21
N SER A 444 -4.17 -27.90 8.82
CA SER A 444 -5.41 -27.39 9.41
C SER A 444 -6.60 -28.28 9.06
N THR A 445 -7.46 -28.54 10.04
CA THR A 445 -8.71 -29.33 9.87
C THR A 445 -9.96 -28.45 9.78
N ARG A 446 -9.79 -27.13 9.75
CA ARG A 446 -10.87 -26.15 9.63
C ARG A 446 -11.60 -26.33 8.30
N ARG A 447 -12.93 -26.26 8.33
CA ARG A 447 -13.76 -26.57 7.14
C ARG A 447 -14.11 -25.33 6.33
N THR A 448 -14.11 -24.17 6.96
CA THR A 448 -14.34 -22.89 6.29
C THR A 448 -13.11 -22.03 6.48
N ILE A 449 -12.52 -21.60 5.36
CA ILE A 449 -11.33 -20.75 5.32
C ILE A 449 -11.70 -19.44 4.62
N GLY A 450 -11.26 -18.32 5.19
CA GLY A 450 -11.30 -17.01 4.56
C GLY A 450 -9.91 -16.40 4.54
N GLU A 451 -9.64 -15.48 3.62
CA GLU A 451 -8.34 -14.81 3.52
C GLU A 451 -8.50 -13.33 3.19
N ASN A 452 -7.75 -12.50 3.89
CA ASN A 452 -7.43 -11.14 3.50
C ASN A 452 -5.94 -11.06 3.18
N ILE A 453 -5.57 -10.33 2.12
CA ILE A 453 -4.16 -10.04 1.81
C ILE A 453 -3.95 -8.53 1.67
N ALA A 454 -2.77 -8.04 2.01
CA ALA A 454 -2.39 -6.66 1.78
C ALA A 454 -0.90 -6.56 1.46
N CYS A 455 -0.49 -5.45 0.89
CA CYS A 455 0.93 -5.13 0.68
C CYS A 455 1.14 -3.62 0.80
N GLY A 456 2.36 -3.16 1.08
CA GLY A 456 2.67 -1.71 1.16
C GLY A 456 2.40 -1.03 2.49
N GLN A 457 1.54 -1.58 3.36
CA GLN A 457 1.30 -0.99 4.68
C GLN A 457 2.54 -1.08 5.57
N ARG A 458 2.80 -0.02 6.33
CA ARG A 458 4.01 0.20 7.11
C ARG A 458 3.87 -0.26 8.56
N SER A 459 2.68 -0.69 8.98
CA SER A 459 2.41 -1.12 10.35
C SER A 459 1.20 -2.04 10.45
N ALA A 460 1.07 -2.71 11.61
CA ALA A 460 -0.10 -3.51 11.96
C ALA A 460 -1.40 -2.66 12.00
N ALA A 461 -1.32 -1.43 12.51
CA ALA A 461 -2.45 -0.50 12.55
C ALA A 461 -2.92 -0.13 11.14
N GLU A 462 -2.00 0.26 10.27
CA GLU A 462 -2.30 0.67 8.89
C GLU A 462 -2.89 -0.49 8.06
N VAL A 463 -2.42 -1.74 8.28
CA VAL A 463 -2.99 -2.89 7.56
C VAL A 463 -4.38 -3.27 8.06
N VAL A 464 -4.64 -3.25 9.37
CA VAL A 464 -5.98 -3.53 9.89
C VAL A 464 -6.96 -2.44 9.51
N GLU A 465 -6.56 -1.17 9.58
CA GLU A 465 -7.35 -0.05 9.08
C GLU A 465 -7.64 -0.21 7.57
N GLY A 466 -6.63 -0.55 6.77
CA GLY A 466 -6.77 -0.83 5.35
C GLY A 466 -7.77 -1.97 5.06
N TRP A 467 -7.74 -3.04 5.85
CA TRP A 467 -8.73 -4.12 5.74
C TRP A 467 -10.12 -3.69 6.20
N MET A 468 -10.27 -2.89 7.25
CA MET A 468 -11.57 -2.40 7.69
C MET A 468 -12.20 -1.40 6.71
N ASN A 469 -11.37 -0.66 5.97
CA ASN A 469 -11.79 0.25 4.90
C ASN A 469 -12.10 -0.48 3.58
N SER A 470 -11.70 -1.75 3.43
CA SER A 470 -12.10 -2.61 2.32
C SER A 470 -13.26 -3.51 2.74
N PRO A 471 -14.46 -3.39 2.16
CA PRO A 471 -15.59 -4.18 2.64
C PRO A 471 -15.46 -5.67 2.44
N GLY A 472 -14.78 -6.14 1.38
CA GLY A 472 -14.50 -7.57 1.21
C GLY A 472 -13.67 -8.12 2.37
N HIS A 473 -12.62 -7.39 2.73
CA HIS A 473 -11.76 -7.74 3.86
C HIS A 473 -12.47 -7.59 5.22
N ARG A 474 -13.23 -6.51 5.41
CA ARG A 474 -14.06 -6.26 6.60
C ARG A 474 -15.11 -7.35 6.79
N ALA A 475 -15.75 -7.82 5.72
CA ALA A 475 -16.73 -8.90 5.77
C ALA A 475 -16.11 -10.18 6.33
N ASN A 476 -14.87 -10.51 5.95
CA ASN A 476 -14.14 -11.63 6.55
C ASN A 476 -13.84 -11.38 8.04
N ILE A 477 -13.33 -10.19 8.42
CA ILE A 477 -13.02 -9.83 9.81
C ILE A 477 -14.26 -9.95 10.71
N LEU A 478 -15.42 -9.49 10.23
CA LEU A 478 -16.68 -9.45 10.98
C LEU A 478 -17.56 -10.69 10.76
N LYS A 479 -17.07 -11.70 10.04
CA LYS A 479 -17.82 -12.93 9.84
C LYS A 479 -17.94 -13.69 11.17
N ARG A 480 -19.17 -13.92 11.61
CA ARG A 480 -19.48 -14.52 12.92
C ARG A 480 -19.02 -15.97 13.02
N GLU A 481 -19.05 -16.71 11.91
CA GLU A 481 -18.69 -18.13 11.88
C GLU A 481 -17.19 -18.37 12.10
N PHE A 482 -16.34 -17.39 11.77
CA PHE A 482 -14.91 -17.52 12.03
C PHE A 482 -14.63 -17.44 13.53
N THR A 483 -13.85 -18.42 13.99
CA THR A 483 -13.47 -18.59 15.39
C THR A 483 -11.96 -18.53 15.57
N HIS A 484 -11.19 -18.76 14.49
CA HIS A 484 -9.74 -18.82 14.52
C HIS A 484 -9.10 -17.90 13.47
N ILE A 485 -7.89 -17.43 13.76
CA ILE A 485 -7.11 -16.54 12.90
C ILE A 485 -5.63 -16.95 12.87
N GLY A 486 -4.99 -16.76 11.72
CA GLY A 486 -3.55 -16.82 11.57
C GLY A 486 -3.04 -15.64 10.75
N ILE A 487 -1.91 -15.05 11.16
CA ILE A 487 -1.33 -13.87 10.52
C ILE A 487 0.03 -14.21 9.93
N GLY A 488 0.25 -13.80 8.68
CA GLY A 488 1.53 -13.82 7.99
C GLY A 488 1.99 -12.40 7.69
N PHE A 489 3.30 -12.17 7.82
CA PHE A 489 3.94 -10.92 7.43
C PHE A 489 5.30 -11.20 6.79
N ALA A 490 5.59 -10.57 5.65
CA ALA A 490 6.90 -10.61 5.04
C ALA A 490 7.30 -9.21 4.58
N GLY A 491 8.47 -8.76 5.02
CA GLY A 491 9.13 -7.58 4.47
C GLY A 491 9.95 -7.95 3.23
N GLY A 492 10.02 -7.04 2.25
CA GLY A 492 10.71 -7.23 0.98
C GLY A 492 9.80 -7.04 -0.23
N GLY A 493 10.32 -7.32 -1.42
CA GLY A 493 9.57 -7.23 -2.69
C GLY A 493 9.24 -5.79 -3.12
N LYS A 494 8.56 -5.66 -4.27
CA LYS A 494 8.25 -4.34 -4.87
C LYS A 494 7.28 -3.50 -4.05
N ALA A 495 6.38 -4.13 -3.30
CA ALA A 495 5.47 -3.45 -2.40
C ALA A 495 6.08 -3.23 -1.01
N GLY A 496 7.26 -3.77 -0.71
CA GLY A 496 7.98 -3.56 0.54
C GLY A 496 7.50 -4.39 1.73
N THR A 497 6.21 -4.59 1.87
CA THR A 497 5.60 -5.45 2.88
C THR A 497 4.46 -6.24 2.26
N TYR A 498 4.24 -7.45 2.78
CA TYR A 498 3.17 -8.35 2.37
C TYR A 498 2.55 -8.97 3.60
N TRP A 499 1.22 -8.97 3.64
CA TRP A 499 0.41 -9.37 4.78
C TRP A 499 -0.63 -10.39 4.34
N THR A 500 -0.83 -11.41 5.15
CA THR A 500 -1.89 -12.40 4.97
C THR A 500 -2.61 -12.58 6.29
N GLN A 501 -3.94 -12.50 6.29
CA GLN A 501 -4.79 -12.80 7.42
C GLN A 501 -5.74 -13.92 7.02
N LEU A 502 -5.55 -15.09 7.63
CA LEU A 502 -6.28 -16.31 7.31
C LEU A 502 -7.24 -16.65 8.46
N PHE A 503 -8.49 -16.91 8.12
CA PHE A 503 -9.54 -17.22 9.10
C PHE A 503 -9.97 -18.68 9.01
N GLY A 504 -10.43 -19.24 10.11
CA GLY A 504 -10.91 -20.63 10.19
C GLY A 504 -12.13 -20.82 11.09
N ALA A 505 -12.96 -21.79 10.71
CA ALA A 505 -14.05 -22.34 11.52
C ALA A 505 -13.97 -23.87 11.59
#